data_AF-A0A3Q0NE73-F1
#
_entry.id   AF-A0A3Q0NE73-F1
#
_cell.length_a   1.000
_cell.length_b   1.000
_cell.length_c   1.000
_cell.angle_alpha   90.00
_cell.angle_beta   90.00
_cell.angle_gamma   90.00
#
_symmetry.space_group_name_H-M   'P 1'
#
loop_
_entity.id
_entity.type
_entity.pdbx_description
1 polymer ?
#
loop_
_entity_poly.entity_id
_entity_poly.type
_entity_poly.pdbx_seq_one_letter_code
_entity_poly.pdbx_strand_id
1 'polypeptide(L)'
;MTTVIIILLIAAIALFVISFLQKGDNKQLEKELEDVAAQWMQENFELKQRISELEKAMKMDSPSIEAEQVPDSPKVRELMKKQVITLYTSGIVTSEIAEQSSLPKEEVEKIIEEYLKH
;
A
#
# COMPACT_ATOMS: atom_id res chain seq x y z
N MET A 1 -48.96 -8.74 46.84
CA MET A 1 -48.14 -9.97 47.00
C MET A 1 -48.32 -10.92 45.82
N THR A 2 -49.54 -11.40 45.53
CA THR A 2 -49.82 -12.35 44.44
C THR A 2 -49.59 -11.81 43.02
N THR A 3 -49.90 -10.54 42.77
CA THR A 3 -49.69 -9.87 41.47
C THR A 3 -48.21 -9.77 41.09
N VAL A 4 -47.34 -9.46 42.06
CA VAL A 4 -45.88 -9.40 41.86
C VAL A 4 -45.33 -10.79 41.49
N ILE A 5 -45.82 -11.84 42.13
CA ILE A 5 -45.44 -13.23 41.84
C ILE A 5 -45.83 -13.62 40.41
N ILE A 6 -47.02 -13.23 39.95
CA ILE A 6 -47.50 -13.52 38.59
C ILE A 6 -46.64 -12.79 37.54
N ILE A 7 -46.30 -11.52 37.77
CA ILE A 7 -45.44 -10.76 36.85
C ILE A 7 -44.03 -11.37 36.78
N LEU A 8 -43.47 -11.77 37.93
CA LEU A 8 -42.18 -12.43 37.98
C LEU A 8 -42.19 -13.77 37.22
N LEU A 9 -43.28 -14.53 37.35
CA LEU A 9 -43.46 -15.80 36.64
C LEU A 9 -43.48 -15.59 35.12
N ILE A 10 -44.23 -14.60 34.65
CA ILE A 10 -44.30 -14.26 33.22
C ILE A 10 -42.94 -13.77 32.72
N ALA A 11 -42.23 -12.94 33.49
CA ALA A 11 -40.90 -12.48 33.13
C ALA A 11 -39.89 -13.63 33.06
N ALA A 12 -39.96 -14.59 33.98
CA ALA A 12 -39.11 -15.78 33.96
C ALA A 12 -39.38 -16.65 32.73
N ILE A 13 -40.65 -16.88 32.38
CA ILE A 13 -41.03 -17.62 31.17
C ILE A 13 -40.57 -16.87 29.91
N ALA A 14 -40.75 -15.55 29.85
CA ALA A 14 -40.30 -14.74 28.73
C ALA A 14 -38.78 -14.79 28.55
N LEU A 15 -38.00 -14.62 29.62
CA LEU A 15 -36.54 -14.74 29.60
C LEU A 15 -36.08 -16.15 29.22
N PHE A 16 -36.80 -17.19 29.66
CA PHE A 16 -36.51 -18.56 29.28
C PHE A 16 -36.68 -18.76 27.78
N VAL A 17 -37.78 -18.29 27.19
CA VAL A 17 -38.00 -18.37 25.74
C VAL A 17 -36.92 -17.60 24.97
N ILE A 18 -36.57 -16.38 25.40
CA ILE A 18 -35.49 -15.57 24.79
C ILE A 18 -34.13 -16.29 24.88
N SER A 19 -33.85 -16.96 26.00
CA SER A 19 -32.60 -17.70 26.19
C SER A 19 -32.44 -18.88 25.24
N PHE A 20 -33.55 -19.47 24.77
CA PHE A 20 -33.49 -20.54 23.76
C PHE A 20 -33.16 -20.01 22.36
N LEU A 21 -33.58 -18.77 22.03
CA LEU A 21 -33.26 -18.14 20.74
C LEU A 21 -31.77 -17.76 20.66
N GLN A 22 -31.22 -17.15 21.72
CA GLN A 22 -29.85 -16.64 21.73
C GLN A 22 -28.75 -17.72 21.67
N LYS A 23 -29.08 -18.96 22.05
CA LYS A 23 -28.11 -20.07 22.11
C LYS A 23 -27.83 -20.68 20.72
N GLY A 24 -28.66 -20.40 19.72
CA GLY A 24 -28.50 -20.87 18.34
C GLY A 24 -27.55 -20.00 17.51
N ASP A 25 -27.66 -18.67 17.63
CA ASP A 25 -27.01 -17.73 16.69
C ASP A 25 -25.53 -17.49 16.98
N ASN A 26 -25.12 -17.53 18.26
CA ASN A 26 -23.73 -17.22 18.64
C ASN A 26 -22.71 -18.23 18.09
N LYS A 27 -23.11 -19.50 17.91
CA LYS A 27 -22.20 -20.55 17.44
C LYS A 27 -21.93 -20.52 15.93
N GLN A 28 -22.85 -19.96 15.14
CA GLN A 28 -22.63 -19.80 13.70
C GLN A 28 -21.74 -18.59 13.43
N LEU A 29 -21.98 -17.48 14.13
CA LEU A 29 -21.16 -16.27 14.02
C LEU A 29 -19.70 -16.52 14.43
N GLU A 30 -19.48 -17.32 15.47
CA GLU A 30 -18.12 -17.68 15.93
C GLU A 30 -17.38 -18.54 14.88
N LYS A 31 -18.09 -19.46 14.20
CA LYS A 31 -17.54 -20.24 13.10
C LYS A 31 -17.21 -19.43 11.86
N GLU A 32 -18.11 -18.53 11.45
CA GLU A 32 -17.87 -17.66 10.30
C GLU A 32 -16.68 -16.72 10.55
N LEU A 33 -16.52 -16.23 11.78
CA LEU A 33 -15.35 -15.45 12.18
C LEU A 33 -14.06 -16.26 12.15
N GLU A 34 -14.09 -17.52 12.61
CA GLU A 34 -12.93 -18.41 12.59
C GLU A 34 -12.51 -18.77 11.16
N ASP A 35 -13.47 -19.08 10.28
CA ASP A 35 -13.23 -19.36 8.87
C ASP A 35 -12.65 -18.14 8.13
N VAL A 36 -13.22 -16.94 8.37
CA VAL A 36 -12.72 -15.68 7.79
C VAL A 36 -11.33 -15.33 8.32
N ALA A 37 -11.08 -15.52 9.62
CA ALA A 37 -9.77 -15.27 10.22
C ALA A 37 -8.70 -16.23 9.65
N ALA A 38 -9.04 -17.50 9.50
CA ALA A 38 -8.15 -18.50 8.91
C ALA A 38 -7.83 -18.18 7.44
N GLN A 39 -8.84 -17.82 6.65
CA GLN A 39 -8.66 -17.41 5.26
C GLN A 39 -7.79 -16.16 5.15
N TRP A 40 -8.07 -15.13 5.97
CA TRP A 40 -7.30 -13.90 5.95
C TRP A 40 -5.84 -14.09 6.35
N MET A 41 -5.56 -14.99 7.31
CA MET A 41 -4.20 -15.33 7.70
C MET A 41 -3.45 -16.02 6.54
N GLN A 42 -4.11 -16.94 5.84
CA GLN A 42 -3.52 -17.64 4.71
C GLN A 42 -3.27 -16.70 3.52
N GLU A 43 -4.21 -15.81 3.21
CA GLU A 43 -4.05 -14.79 2.17
C GLU A 43 -2.91 -13.82 2.48
N ASN A 44 -2.78 -13.36 3.74
CA ASN A 44 -1.65 -12.52 4.15
C ASN A 44 -0.30 -13.24 4.03
N PHE A 45 -0.25 -14.53 4.34
CA PHE A 45 0.97 -15.31 4.20
C PHE A 45 1.39 -15.44 2.74
N GLU A 46 0.43 -15.75 1.86
CA GLU A 46 0.68 -15.84 0.42
C GLU A 46 1.11 -14.50 -0.18
N LEU A 47 0.48 -13.39 0.24
CA LEU A 47 0.89 -12.04 -0.15
C LEU A 47 2.31 -11.71 0.31
N LYS A 48 2.67 -12.04 1.57
CA LYS A 48 4.03 -11.87 2.08
C LYS A 48 5.04 -12.68 1.28
N GLN A 49 4.69 -13.90 0.87
CA GLN A 49 5.58 -14.74 0.06
C GLN A 49 5.78 -14.14 -1.33
N ARG A 50 4.70 -13.73 -2.01
CA ARG A 50 4.78 -13.07 -3.33
C ARG A 50 5.59 -11.78 -3.26
N ILE A 51 5.39 -10.95 -2.23
CA ILE A 51 6.20 -9.74 -2.00
C ILE A 51 7.67 -10.10 -1.75
N SER A 52 7.95 -11.12 -0.93
CA SER A 52 9.32 -11.56 -0.65
C SER A 52 10.02 -12.11 -1.89
N GLU A 53 9.31 -12.79 -2.78
CA GLU A 53 9.84 -13.28 -4.05
C GLU A 53 10.14 -12.11 -5.00
N LEU A 54 9.25 -11.11 -5.06
CA LEU A 54 9.46 -9.88 -5.81
C LEU A 54 10.63 -9.04 -5.24
N GLU A 55 10.77 -8.93 -3.92
CA GLU A 55 11.91 -8.29 -3.27
C GLU A 55 13.22 -9.03 -3.58
N LYS A 56 13.19 -10.37 -3.59
CA LYS A 56 14.37 -11.18 -3.91
C LYS A 56 14.76 -11.04 -5.38
N ALA A 57 13.78 -11.03 -6.29
CA ALA A 57 14.01 -10.75 -7.70
C ALA A 57 14.59 -9.33 -7.90
N MET A 58 14.03 -8.32 -7.25
CA MET A 58 14.54 -6.95 -7.30
C MET A 58 15.93 -6.81 -6.67
N LYS A 59 16.22 -7.51 -5.56
CA LYS A 59 17.56 -7.53 -4.93
C LYS A 59 18.59 -8.31 -5.75
N MET A 60 18.16 -9.28 -6.57
CA MET A 60 19.03 -9.98 -7.52
C MET A 60 19.27 -9.14 -8.79
N ASP A 61 18.29 -8.33 -9.20
CA ASP A 61 18.41 -7.31 -10.26
C ASP A 61 19.00 -5.98 -9.76
N SER A 62 19.30 -5.87 -8.47
CA SER A 62 20.19 -4.86 -7.94
C SER A 62 21.60 -5.43 -8.03
N PRO A 63 22.34 -5.27 -9.14
CA PRO A 63 23.77 -5.41 -9.04
C PRO A 63 24.17 -4.49 -7.89
N SER A 64 25.03 -5.00 -7.01
CA SER A 64 25.77 -4.19 -6.05
C SER A 64 25.98 -2.81 -6.68
N ILE A 65 25.39 -1.77 -6.10
CA ILE A 65 25.74 -0.40 -6.46
C ILE A 65 27.15 -0.19 -5.88
N GLU A 66 28.12 -0.87 -6.49
CA GLU A 66 29.40 -0.26 -6.78
C GLU A 66 29.03 1.04 -7.47
N ALA A 67 29.46 2.13 -6.85
CA ALA A 67 29.32 3.46 -7.37
C ALA A 67 30.05 3.54 -8.70
N GLU A 68 29.41 3.15 -9.80
CA GLU A 68 29.85 3.44 -11.16
C GLU A 68 28.76 3.06 -12.17
N GLN A 69 28.44 4.03 -13.03
CA GLN A 69 27.69 3.93 -14.28
C GLN A 69 26.17 4.10 -14.19
N VAL A 70 25.80 5.37 -14.31
CA VAL A 70 24.59 5.89 -14.95
C VAL A 70 24.04 4.89 -15.98
N PRO A 71 22.75 4.50 -15.93
CA PRO A 71 22.19 3.59 -16.92
C PRO A 71 22.19 4.27 -18.30
N ASP A 72 23.18 3.93 -19.13
CA ASP A 72 23.39 4.45 -20.49
C ASP A 72 22.40 3.86 -21.52
N SER A 73 21.14 3.70 -21.13
CA SER A 73 20.10 3.42 -22.11
C SER A 73 19.68 4.75 -22.76
N PRO A 74 19.76 4.89 -24.09
CA PRO A 74 19.44 6.15 -24.77
C PRO A 74 18.01 6.62 -24.46
N LYS A 75 17.10 5.67 -24.24
CA LYS A 75 15.70 5.94 -23.89
C LYS A 75 15.53 6.60 -22.51
N VAL A 76 16.32 6.21 -21.51
CA VAL A 76 16.28 6.83 -20.17
C VAL A 76 16.90 8.22 -20.22
N ARG A 77 18.03 8.38 -20.93
CA ARG A 77 18.66 9.70 -21.12
C ARG A 77 17.72 10.70 -21.81
N GLU A 78 17.00 10.27 -22.85
CA GLU A 78 16.01 11.10 -23.53
C GLU A 78 14.82 11.46 -22.63
N LEU A 79 14.35 10.53 -21.81
CA LEU A 79 13.27 10.80 -20.86
C LEU A 79 13.70 11.83 -19.80
N MET A 80 14.91 11.69 -19.27
CA MET A 80 15.47 12.65 -18.30
C MET A 80 15.67 14.04 -18.93
N LYS A 81 16.18 14.12 -20.17
CA LYS A 81 16.26 15.38 -20.92
C LYS A 81 14.90 16.06 -21.06
N LYS A 82 13.86 15.30 -21.44
CA LYS A 82 12.48 15.83 -21.55
C LYS A 82 11.93 16.33 -20.23
N GLN A 83 12.21 15.62 -19.13
CA GLN A 83 11.79 16.03 -17.79
C GLN A 83 12.43 17.35 -17.39
N VAL A 84 13.75 17.51 -17.58
CA VAL A 84 14.47 18.77 -17.32
C VAL A 84 13.88 19.94 -18.11
N ILE A 85 13.63 19.76 -19.41
CA ILE A 85 13.05 20.81 -20.28
C ILE A 85 11.62 21.16 -19.83
N THR A 86 10.82 20.17 -19.43
CA THR A 86 9.44 20.39 -18.94
C THR A 86 9.44 21.21 -17.66
N LEU A 87 10.32 20.89 -16.72
CA LEU A 87 10.44 21.63 -15.46
C LEU A 87 10.94 23.07 -15.70
N TYR A 88 11.90 23.24 -16.62
CA TYR A 88 12.42 24.57 -16.97
C TYR A 88 11.35 25.44 -17.66
N THR A 89 10.62 24.90 -18.63
CA THR A 89 9.52 25.61 -19.32
C THR A 89 8.33 25.89 -18.40
N SER A 90 8.19 25.15 -17.30
CA SER A 90 7.20 25.42 -16.23
C SER A 90 7.60 26.58 -15.30
N GLY A 91 8.80 27.15 -15.47
CA GLY A 91 9.28 28.30 -14.68
C GLY A 91 10.01 27.92 -13.39
N ILE A 92 10.44 26.65 -13.24
CA ILE A 92 11.19 26.17 -12.06
C ILE A 92 12.67 26.58 -12.20
N VAL A 93 13.28 26.97 -11.07
CA VAL A 93 14.69 27.37 -11.03
C VAL A 93 15.62 26.19 -11.22
N THR A 94 16.73 26.38 -11.94
CA THR A 94 17.67 25.31 -12.33
C THR A 94 18.26 24.54 -11.14
N SER A 95 18.44 25.19 -10.00
CA SER A 95 18.90 24.55 -8.76
C SER A 95 17.89 23.55 -8.20
N GLU A 96 16.60 23.84 -8.34
CA GLU A 96 15.51 22.99 -7.84
C GLU A 96 15.24 21.84 -8.83
N ILE A 97 15.46 22.06 -10.12
CA ILE A 97 15.43 20.99 -11.14
C ILE A 97 16.54 19.95 -10.89
N ALA A 98 17.74 20.39 -10.51
CA ALA A 98 18.84 19.50 -10.17
C ALA A 98 18.50 18.60 -8.96
N GLU A 99 17.85 19.17 -7.95
CA GLU A 99 17.41 18.45 -6.75
C GLU A 99 16.25 17.49 -7.05
N GLN A 100 15.26 17.91 -7.84
CA GLN A 100 14.10 17.08 -8.22
C GLN A 100 14.44 15.98 -9.24
N SER A 101 15.41 16.22 -10.11
CA SER A 101 15.81 15.27 -11.16
C SER A 101 16.95 14.35 -10.72
N SER A 102 17.48 14.51 -9.50
CA SER A 102 18.68 13.82 -9.02
C SER A 102 19.87 13.91 -9.99
N LEU A 103 19.95 15.01 -10.74
CA LEU A 103 20.99 15.26 -11.74
C LEU A 103 21.95 16.33 -11.22
N PRO A 104 23.26 16.22 -11.51
CA PRO A 104 24.20 17.26 -11.16
C PRO A 104 23.83 18.56 -11.87
N LYS A 105 24.00 19.68 -11.17
CA LYS A 105 23.63 21.02 -11.66
C LYS A 105 24.25 21.34 -13.02
N GLU A 106 25.48 20.89 -13.25
CA GLU A 106 26.21 21.06 -14.51
C GLU A 106 25.53 20.36 -15.70
N GLU A 107 24.92 19.19 -15.46
CA GLU A 107 24.22 18.44 -16.51
C GLU A 107 22.86 19.09 -16.84
N VAL A 108 22.16 19.61 -15.82
CA VAL A 108 20.93 20.39 -16.01
C VAL A 108 21.18 21.66 -16.81
N GLU A 109 22.24 22.42 -16.47
CA GLU A 109 22.64 23.62 -17.21
C GLU A 109 22.97 23.30 -18.67
N LYS A 110 23.72 22.21 -18.92
CA LYS A 110 24.05 21.77 -20.28
C LYS A 110 22.83 21.39 -21.11
N ILE A 111 21.85 20.70 -20.53
CA ILE A 111 20.61 20.32 -21.21
C ILE A 111 19.77 21.55 -21.58
N ILE A 112 19.70 22.54 -20.68
CA ILE A 112 18.97 23.79 -20.91
C ILE A 112 19.68 24.63 -21.98
N GLU A 113 21.01 24.73 -21.93
CA GLU A 113 21.79 25.41 -22.98
C GLU A 113 21.63 24.74 -24.35
N GLU A 114 21.61 23.41 -24.41
CA GLU A 114 21.37 22.64 -25.63
C GLU A 114 19.97 22.95 -26.20
N TYR A 115 18.96 23.11 -25.34
CA TYR A 115 17.60 23.50 -25.71
C TYR A 115 17.49 24.96 -26.19
N LEU A 116 18.21 25.89 -25.56
CA LEU A 116 18.18 27.32 -25.94
C LEU A 116 18.98 27.65 -27.20
N LYS A 117 19.95 26.80 -27.57
CA LYS A 117 20.74 26.94 -28.82
C LYS A 117 20.04 26.37 -30.04
N HIS A 118 19.00 25.55 -29.84
CA HIS A 118 18.18 24.97 -30.90
C HIS A 118 16.91 25.79 -31.16
#